data_AF-A0A7J3XZN4-F1
#
_entry.id   AF-A0A7J3XZN4-F1
#
_cell.length_a   1.000
_cell.length_b   1.000
_cell.length_c   1.000
_cell.angle_alpha   90.00
_cell.angle_beta   90.00
_cell.angle_gamma   90.00
#
_symmetry.space_group_name_H-M   'P 1'
#
loop_
_entity.id
_entity.type
_entity.pdbx_description
1 polymer ?
#
loop_
_entity_poly.entity_id
_entity_poly.type
_entity_poly.pdbx_seq_one_letter_code
_entity_poly.pdbx_strand_id
1 'polypeptide(L)'
;MRVYLKTRGGKWILIKGWLKQASPKSGRKTVGYALLGEESTPPEIESAEEIVLPASGFSKLLRWLVNMGDGVVVVEPKDIENLYVRASREVAKRILDAAKELKIVD
;
A
#
# COMPACT_ATOMS: atom_id res chain seq x y z
N MET A 1 9.98 1.37 -4.71
CA MET A 1 9.33 2.44 -3.94
C MET A 1 9.29 1.98 -2.51
N ARG A 2 9.58 2.84 -1.52
CA ARG A 2 9.45 2.46 -0.11
C ARG A 2 8.03 2.76 0.36
N VAL A 3 7.24 1.72 0.61
CA VAL A 3 5.85 1.87 1.06
C VAL A 3 5.76 1.50 2.54
N TYR A 4 5.43 2.47 3.38
CA TYR A 4 5.19 2.27 4.80
C TYR A 4 3.68 2.18 5.04
N LEU A 5 3.22 1.12 5.69
CA LEU A 5 1.81 0.90 5.99
C LEU A 5 1.59 0.86 7.51
N LYS A 6 0.62 1.63 7.99
CA LYS A 6 0.15 1.53 9.37
C LYS A 6 -0.84 0.38 9.49
N THR A 7 -0.50 -0.61 10.30
CA THR A 7 -1.41 -1.71 10.61
C THR A 7 -2.54 -1.23 11.53
N ARG A 8 -3.63 -2.00 11.60
CA ARG A 8 -4.75 -1.72 12.54
C ARG A 8 -4.31 -1.71 14.01
N GLY A 9 -3.24 -2.44 14.34
CA GLY A 9 -2.64 -2.43 15.68
C GLY A 9 -1.73 -1.23 15.96
N GLY A 10 -1.69 -0.23 15.06
CA GLY A 10 -0.90 0.99 15.22
C GLY A 10 0.57 0.87 14.83
N LYS A 11 1.06 -0.33 14.50
CA LYS A 11 2.45 -0.57 14.09
C LYS A 11 2.71 -0.15 12.65
N TRP A 12 3.88 0.40 12.38
CA TRP A 12 4.36 0.71 11.04
C TRP A 12 5.18 -0.43 10.46
N ILE A 13 4.88 -0.81 9.22
CA ILE A 13 5.66 -1.79 8.47
C ILE A 13 6.16 -1.20 7.16
N LEU A 14 7.45 -1.37 6.86
CA LEU A 14 7.99 -1.13 5.53
C LEU A 14 7.77 -2.38 4.68
N ILE A 15 6.99 -2.23 3.61
CA ILE A 15 6.62 -3.33 2.73
C ILE A 15 7.82 -3.67 1.83
N LYS A 16 8.26 -4.94 1.91
CA LYS A 16 9.35 -5.50 1.12
C LYS A 16 8.87 -6.40 -0.02
N GLY A 17 7.65 -6.91 0.06
CA GLY A 17 7.08 -7.73 -1.00
C GLY A 17 5.84 -8.52 -0.58
N TRP A 18 5.55 -9.57 -1.34
CA TRP A 18 4.46 -10.50 -1.10
C TRP A 18 4.98 -11.92 -0.95
N LEU A 19 4.60 -12.60 0.12
CA LEU A 19 4.85 -14.03 0.28
C LEU A 19 3.64 -14.80 -0.25
N LYS A 20 3.88 -15.63 -1.27
CA LYS A 20 2.88 -16.57 -1.77
C LYS A 20 2.67 -17.64 -0.70
N GLN A 21 1.48 -17.63 -0.09
CA GLN A 21 1.10 -18.61 0.92
C GLN A 21 0.19 -19.64 0.26
N ALA A 22 0.69 -20.86 0.05
CA ALA A 22 -0.17 -21.97 -0.34
C ALA A 22 -0.73 -22.61 0.94
N SER A 23 -2.04 -22.47 1.18
CA SER A 23 -2.71 -23.11 2.29
C SER A 23 -3.56 -24.28 1.77
N PRO A 24 -3.40 -25.50 2.30
CA PRO A 24 -4.34 -26.57 2.02
C PRO A 24 -5.64 -26.28 2.78
N LYS A 25 -6.73 -26.03 2.07
CA LYS A 25 -8.07 -25.96 2.68
C LYS A 25 -8.94 -27.02 2.01
N SER A 26 -9.31 -28.05 2.78
CA SER A 26 -10.24 -29.10 2.33
C SER A 26 -9.84 -29.80 1.02
N GLY A 27 -8.59 -30.26 0.92
CA GLY A 27 -8.11 -31.01 -0.26
C GLY A 27 -7.83 -30.16 -1.52
N ARG A 28 -8.18 -28.87 -1.55
CA ARG A 28 -7.78 -27.92 -2.59
C ARG A 28 -6.64 -27.02 -2.10
N LYS A 29 -5.65 -26.81 -2.97
CA LYS A 29 -4.58 -25.82 -2.75
C LYS A 29 -5.15 -24.43 -3.00
N THR A 30 -5.33 -23.64 -1.95
CA THR A 30 -5.68 -22.23 -2.08
C THR A 30 -4.40 -21.40 -1.98
N VAL A 31 -4.14 -20.57 -2.98
CA VAL A 31 -3.01 -19.64 -2.96
C VAL A 31 -3.49 -18.31 -2.37
N GLY A 32 -3.07 -18.01 -1.15
CA GLY A 32 -3.12 -16.67 -0.56
C GLY A 32 -1.81 -15.92 -0.78
N TYR A 33 -1.81 -14.61 -0.50
CA TYR A 33 -0.60 -13.79 -0.47
C TYR A 33 -0.58 -13.03 0.85
N ALA A 34 0.50 -13.19 1.62
CA ALA A 34 0.76 -12.42 2.82
C ALA A 34 1.67 -11.22 2.47
N LEU A 35 1.43 -10.07 3.12
CA LEU A 35 2.35 -8.95 3.04
C LEU A 35 3.63 -9.30 3.81
N LEU A 36 4.77 -9.15 3.14
CA LEU A 36 6.06 -9.22 3.78
C LEU A 36 6.55 -7.80 4.05
N GLY A 37 6.84 -7.50 5.31
CA GLY A 37 7.40 -6.23 5.70
C GLY A 37 8.21 -6.35 6.99
N GLU A 38 9.05 -5.37 7.22
CA GLU A 38 9.79 -5.20 8.48
C GLU A 38 9.15 -4.07 9.28
N GLU A 39 9.13 -4.19 10.61
CA GLU A 39 8.68 -3.10 11.48
C GLU A 39 9.65 -1.92 11.32
N SER A 40 9.16 -0.78 10.86
CA SER A 40 10.00 0.40 10.58
C SER A 40 9.14 1.66 10.58
N THR A 41 9.65 2.70 11.22
CA THR A 41 9.02 4.02 11.22
C THR A 41 9.18 4.69 9.85
N PRO A 42 8.12 5.30 9.29
CA PRO A 42 8.24 6.08 8.06
C PRO A 42 9.12 7.32 8.28
N PRO A 43 9.92 7.75 7.29
CA PRO A 43 10.57 9.06 7.35
C PRO A 43 9.52 10.17 7.23
N GLU A 44 9.84 11.36 7.74
CA GLU A 44 9.06 12.56 7.44
C GLU A 44 9.21 12.93 5.95
N ILE A 45 8.10 13.34 5.34
CA ILE A 45 8.06 13.79 3.95
C ILE A 45 7.78 15.30 3.98
N GLU A 46 8.78 16.10 3.65
CA GLU A 46 8.61 17.55 3.51
C GLU A 46 7.57 17.85 2.43
N SER A 47 6.63 18.75 2.73
CA SER A 47 5.54 19.15 1.82
C SER A 47 4.77 17.95 1.24
N ALA A 48 4.46 16.97 2.10
CA ALA A 48 3.65 15.82 1.71
C ALA A 48 2.27 16.26 1.20
N GLU A 49 1.90 15.75 0.03
CA GLU A 49 0.51 15.78 -0.44
C GLU A 49 -0.21 14.58 0.16
N GLU A 50 -1.45 14.79 0.59
CA GLU A 50 -2.32 13.75 1.10
C GLU A 50 -3.46 13.47 0.12
N ILE A 51 -3.59 12.21 -0.27
CA ILE A 51 -4.72 11.72 -1.07
C ILE A 51 -5.50 10.69 -0.26
N VAL A 52 -6.82 10.69 -0.43
CA VAL A 52 -7.71 9.69 0.16
C VAL A 52 -8.07 8.68 -0.91
N LEU A 53 -7.79 7.40 -0.65
CA LEU A 53 -8.09 6.31 -1.57
C LEU A 53 -8.96 5.25 -0.91
N PRO A 54 -9.88 4.61 -1.66
CA PRO A 54 -10.60 3.44 -1.17
C PRO A 54 -9.66 2.29 -0.81
N ALA A 55 -9.90 1.67 0.34
CA ALA A 55 -9.22 0.45 0.77
C ALA A 55 -9.55 -0.73 -0.17
N SER A 56 -10.75 -0.72 -0.77
CA SER A 56 -11.27 -1.69 -1.74
C SER A 56 -10.58 -1.58 -3.11
N GLY A 57 -9.29 -1.84 -3.15
CA GLY A 57 -8.49 -1.71 -4.38
C GLY A 57 -7.02 -1.46 -4.10
N PHE A 58 -6.72 -0.99 -2.88
CA PHE A 58 -5.36 -0.69 -2.44
C PHE A 58 -4.40 -1.88 -2.60
N SER A 59 -4.85 -3.14 -2.45
CA SER A 59 -3.98 -4.31 -2.69
C SER A 59 -3.46 -4.41 -4.13
N LYS A 60 -4.20 -3.90 -5.13
CA LYS A 60 -3.75 -3.84 -6.53
C LYS A 60 -2.77 -2.69 -6.71
N LEU A 61 -3.13 -1.50 -6.22
CA LEU A 61 -2.26 -0.32 -6.26
C LEU A 61 -0.94 -0.58 -5.55
N LEU A 62 -0.97 -1.24 -4.40
CA LEU A 62 0.22 -1.58 -3.62
C LEU A 62 1.19 -2.47 -4.41
N ARG A 63 0.69 -3.45 -5.17
CA ARG A 63 1.54 -4.26 -6.06
C ARG A 63 2.20 -3.40 -7.14
N TRP A 64 1.50 -2.40 -7.65
CA TRP A 64 2.07 -1.46 -8.61
C TRP A 64 3.12 -0.55 -7.94
N LEU A 65 2.79 0.00 -6.77
CA LEU A 65 3.66 0.86 -5.97
C LEU A 65 5.00 0.21 -5.65
N VAL A 66 5.01 -1.03 -5.11
CA VAL A 66 6.28 -1.69 -4.73
C VAL A 66 7.23 -1.90 -5.90
N ASN A 67 6.71 -2.00 -7.12
CA ASN A 67 7.49 -2.16 -8.35
C ASN A 67 7.87 -0.83 -9.01
N MET A 68 7.24 0.28 -8.61
CA MET A 68 7.65 1.62 -9.03
C MET A 68 9.00 1.93 -8.38
N GLY A 69 9.99 2.42 -9.13
CA GLY A 69 11.38 2.63 -8.67
C GLY A 69 11.56 3.45 -7.38
N ASP A 70 11.99 4.70 -7.47
CA ASP A 70 12.33 5.49 -6.27
C ASP A 70 11.15 6.28 -5.68
N GLY A 71 11.26 6.59 -4.38
CA GLY A 71 10.32 7.42 -3.63
C GLY A 71 9.89 6.80 -2.29
N VAL A 72 9.06 7.55 -1.56
CA VAL A 72 8.46 7.14 -0.29
C VAL A 72 6.95 7.37 -0.34
N VAL A 73 6.20 6.39 0.15
CA VAL A 73 4.75 6.46 0.32
C VAL A 73 4.42 6.03 1.74
N VAL A 74 3.65 6.82 2.45
CA VAL A 74 3.14 6.51 3.79
C VAL A 74 1.64 6.30 3.69
N VAL A 75 1.16 5.17 4.18
CA VAL A 75 -0.24 4.78 4.10
C VAL A 75 -0.77 4.48 5.49
N GLU A 76 -1.89 5.09 5.86
CA GLU A 76 -2.56 4.83 7.12
C GLU A 76 -4.08 4.72 6.94
N PRO A 77 -4.76 3.93 7.79
CA PRO A 77 -6.21 3.89 7.79
C PRO A 77 -6.78 5.26 8.12
N LYS A 78 -7.70 5.75 7.28
CA LYS A 78 -8.58 6.87 7.62
C LYS A 78 -9.81 6.34 8.37
N ASP A 79 -10.44 5.34 7.79
CA ASP A 79 -11.61 4.64 8.32
C ASP A 79 -11.63 3.18 7.80
N ILE A 80 -12.78 2.51 7.88
CA ILE A 80 -12.94 1.12 7.41
C ILE A 80 -12.82 1.00 5.89
N GLU A 81 -13.24 2.02 5.15
CA GLU A 81 -13.37 2.01 3.70
C GLU A 81 -12.28 2.81 3.00
N ASN A 82 -11.58 3.70 3.71
CA ASN A 82 -10.63 4.65 3.13
C ASN A 82 -9.27 4.63 3.81
N LEU A 83 -8.26 4.99 3.03
CA LEU A 83 -6.86 5.12 3.42
C LEU A 83 -6.38 6.54 3.14
N TYR A 84 -5.63 7.12 4.08
CA TYR A 84 -4.76 8.25 3.79
C TYR A 84 -3.48 7.73 3.15
N VAL A 85 -3.10 8.34 2.03
CA VAL A 85 -1.84 8.06 1.32
C VAL A 85 -1.10 9.38 1.19
N ARG A 86 0.08 9.44 1.81
CA ARG A 86 0.95 10.62 1.86
C ARG A 86 2.24 10.36 1.10
N ALA A 87 2.59 11.27 0.20
CA ALA A 87 3.80 11.19 -0.60
C ALA A 87 4.26 12.59 -1.05
N SER A 88 5.45 12.71 -1.62
CA SER A 88 5.85 13.96 -2.28
C SER A 88 4.90 14.28 -3.44
N ARG A 89 4.76 15.55 -3.81
CA ARG A 89 3.81 16.00 -4.85
C ARG A 89 3.88 15.21 -6.16
N GLU A 90 5.08 14.94 -6.65
CA GLU A 90 5.28 14.17 -7.88
C GLU A 90 4.81 12.70 -7.72
N VAL A 91 5.15 12.07 -6.60
CA VAL A 91 4.76 10.70 -6.31
C VAL A 91 3.25 10.61 -6.08
N ALA A 92 2.65 11.55 -5.35
CA ALA A 92 1.21 11.61 -5.12
C ALA A 92 0.42 11.71 -6.43
N LYS A 93 0.88 12.55 -7.37
CA LYS A 93 0.29 12.63 -8.72
C LYS A 93 0.35 11.30 -9.45
N ARG A 94 1.52 10.64 -9.47
CA ARG A 94 1.69 9.31 -10.10
C ARG A 94 0.81 8.24 -9.46
N ILE A 95 0.63 8.27 -8.14
CA ILE A 95 -0.27 7.36 -7.43
C ILE A 95 -1.72 7.57 -7.86
N LEU A 96 -2.15 8.83 -7.96
CA LEU A 96 -3.51 9.16 -8.38
C LEU A 96 -3.77 8.72 -9.83
N ASP A 97 -2.83 8.99 -10.73
CA ASP A 97 -2.92 8.55 -12.14
C ASP A 97 -3.04 7.02 -12.22
N ALA A 98 -2.20 6.29 -11.49
CA ALA A 98 -2.26 4.83 -11.43
C ALA A 98 -3.56 4.31 -10.77
N ALA A 99 -4.09 5.00 -9.76
CA ALA A 99 -5.36 4.63 -9.13
C ALA A 99 -6.54 4.75 -10.12
N LYS A 100 -6.52 5.77 -10.99
CA LYS A 100 -7.49 5.94 -12.07
C LYS A 100 -7.36 4.86 -13.14
N GLU A 101 -6.14 4.59 -13.61
CA GLU A 101 -5.88 3.52 -14.59
C GLU A 101 -6.35 2.14 -14.08
N LEU A 102 -6.18 1.89 -12.78
CA LEU A 102 -6.61 0.66 -12.12
C LEU A 102 -8.11 0.65 -11.74
N LYS A 103 -8.86 1.71 -12.07
CA LYS A 103 -10.29 1.90 -11.75
C LYS A 103 -10.59 1.77 -10.25
N ILE A 104 -9.69 2.30 -9.42
CA ILE A 104 -9.86 2.37 -7.96
C ILE A 104 -10.60 3.65 -7.57
N VAL A 105 -10.35 4.72 -8.33
CA VAL A 105 -11.01 6.02 -8.22
C VAL A 105 -11.39 6.49 -9.62
N ASP A 106 -12.37 7.38 -9.71
CA ASP A 106 -12.83 8.00 -10.96
C ASP A 106 -11.86 9.05 -11.53
#